data_AF-A0A2S8PTJ5-F1
#
_entry.id   AF-A0A2S8PTJ5-F1
#
_cell.length_a   1.000
_cell.length_b   1.000
_cell.length_c   1.000
_cell.angle_alpha   90.00
_cell.angle_beta   90.00
_cell.angle_gamma   90.00
#
_symmetry.space_group_name_H-M   'P 1'
#
loop_
_entity.id
_entity.type
_entity.pdbx_description
1 polymer ?
#
loop_
_entity_poly.entity_id
_entity_poly.type
_entity_poly.pdbx_seq_one_letter_code
_entity_poly.pdbx_strand_id
1 'polypeptide(L)' 'QMAAQVISSNGMIKDNRLTKLNNRDVYKGKDGYLYALDTQHGRFEQVHPKTGKHQGEVDMGMRPIDNSIDKSGSHDLKVK' A
#
# COMPACT_ATOMS: atom_id res chain seq x y z
N GLN A 1 2.40 -8.95 -13.58
CA GLN A 1 0.93 -8.76 -13.57
C GLN A 1 0.64 -7.26 -13.63
N MET A 2 -0.46 -6.86 -14.26
CA MET A 2 -0.89 -5.46 -14.26
C MET A 2 -1.44 -5.12 -12.87
N ALA A 3 -0.98 -4.06 -12.21
CA ALA A 3 -1.40 -3.70 -10.84
C ALA A 3 -2.94 -3.67 -10.68
N ALA A 4 -3.65 -3.19 -11.70
CA ALA A 4 -5.12 -3.15 -11.75
C ALA A 4 -5.77 -4.54 -11.57
N GLN A 5 -5.17 -5.61 -12.12
CA GLN A 5 -5.67 -6.97 -11.95
C GLN A 5 -5.50 -7.46 -10.50
N VAL A 6 -4.37 -7.14 -9.88
CA VAL A 6 -4.09 -7.50 -8.48
C VAL A 6 -5.08 -6.79 -7.55
N ILE A 7 -5.28 -5.48 -7.75
CA ILE A 7 -6.24 -4.66 -7.01
C ILE A 7 -7.65 -5.25 -7.13
N SER A 8 -8.11 -5.52 -8.35
CA SER A 8 -9.45 -6.05 -8.60
C SER A 8 -9.63 -7.46 -8.01
N SER A 9 -8.66 -8.35 -8.18
CA SER A 9 -8.73 -9.74 -7.71
C SER A 9 -8.76 -9.83 -6.18
N ASN A 10 -8.06 -8.91 -5.50
CA ASN A 10 -8.06 -8.82 -4.04
C ASN A 10 -9.21 -7.96 -3.49
N GLY A 11 -10.04 -7.38 -4.38
CA GLY A 11 -11.15 -6.50 -4.03
C GLY A 11 -10.70 -5.26 -3.26
N MET A 12 -9.52 -4.74 -3.59
CA MET A 12 -8.97 -3.51 -3.02
C MET A 12 -9.65 -2.31 -3.69
N ILE A 13 -9.97 -1.29 -2.90
CA ILE A 13 -10.72 -0.12 -3.38
C ILE A 13 -9.82 1.10 -3.33
N LYS A 14 -9.69 1.82 -4.45
CA LYS A 14 -8.87 3.05 -4.51
C LYS A 14 -9.45 4.12 -3.59
N ASP A 15 -8.61 4.69 -2.72
CA ASP A 15 -8.96 5.86 -1.91
C ASP A 15 -8.43 7.12 -2.59
N ASN A 16 -9.33 7.83 -3.29
CA ASN A 16 -8.97 9.04 -4.04
C ASN A 16 -8.51 10.20 -3.15
N ARG A 17 -8.94 10.26 -1.88
CA ARG A 17 -8.52 11.30 -0.95
C ARG A 17 -7.08 11.05 -0.53
N LEU A 18 -6.79 9.84 -0.04
CA LEU A 18 -5.45 9.44 0.38
C LEU A 18 -4.47 9.44 -0.78
N THR A 19 -4.94 9.08 -1.98
CA THR A 19 -4.13 9.11 -3.19
C THR A 19 -3.62 10.52 -3.47
N LYS A 20 -4.51 11.51 -3.46
CA LYS A 20 -4.16 12.92 -3.66
C LYS A 20 -3.29 13.46 -2.53
N LEU A 21 -3.59 13.10 -1.28
CA LEU A 21 -2.87 13.57 -0.10
C LEU A 21 -1.40 13.11 -0.08
N ASN A 22 -1.13 11.91 -0.59
CA ASN A 22 0.21 11.31 -0.58
C ASN A 22 0.92 11.36 -1.94
N ASN A 23 0.24 11.84 -2.99
CA ASN A 23 0.73 11.78 -4.37
C ASN A 23 1.19 10.37 -4.78
N ARG A 24 0.48 9.35 -4.28
CA ARG A 24 0.73 7.92 -4.52
C ARG A 24 -0.61 7.24 -4.64
N ASP A 25 -0.75 6.25 -5.52
CA ASP A 25 -1.99 5.48 -5.59
C ASP A 25 -2.17 4.64 -4.32
N VAL A 26 -3.20 4.96 -3.53
CA VAL A 26 -3.51 4.30 -2.25
C VAL A 26 -4.82 3.55 -2.36
N TYR A 27 -4.83 2.30 -1.88
CA TYR A 27 -5.97 1.41 -1.89
C TYR A 27 -6.28 0.90 -0.46
N LYS A 28 -7.56 0.66 -0.19
CA LYS A 28 -8.03 -0.02 1.03
C LYS A 28 -8.15 -1.51 0.76
N GLY A 29 -7.43 -2.31 1.54
CA GLY A 29 -7.57 -3.76 1.56
C GLY A 29 -8.78 -4.22 2.35
N LYS A 30 -9.21 -5.47 2.11
CA LYS A 30 -10.29 -6.12 2.88
C LYS A 30 -9.89 -6.51 4.29
N ASP A 31 -8.59 -6.66 4.51
CA ASP A 31 -7.94 -6.91 5.79
C ASP A 31 -7.85 -5.68 6.69
N GLY A 32 -8.28 -4.52 6.19
CA GLY A 32 -8.26 -3.25 6.92
C GLY A 32 -6.97 -2.45 6.77
N TYR A 33 -5.96 -2.96 6.05
CA TYR A 33 -4.74 -2.19 5.76
C TYR A 33 -4.92 -1.23 4.58
N LEU A 34 -4.03 -0.24 4.52
CA LEU A 34 -3.82 0.56 3.32
C LEU A 34 -2.66 -0.03 2.53
N TYR A 35 -2.75 0.09 1.21
CA TYR A 35 -1.74 -0.37 0.28
C TYR A 35 -1.39 0.77 -0.67
N ALA A 36 -0.16 1.27 -0.60
CA ALA A 36 0.33 2.25 -1.56
C ALA A 36 1.09 1.53 -2.68
N LEU A 37 0.72 1.80 -3.93
CA LEU A 37 1.40 1.21 -5.08
C LEU A 37 2.81 1.80 -5.22
N ASP A 38 3.81 0.93 -5.28
CA ASP A 38 5.16 1.23 -5.67
C ASP A 38 5.39 0.72 -7.10
N THR A 39 5.36 1.63 -8.06
CA THR A 39 5.54 1.33 -9.47
C THR A 39 6.99 1.11 -9.86
N GLN A 40 7.95 1.56 -9.06
CA GLN A 40 9.38 1.38 -9.36
C GLN A 40 9.78 -0.08 -9.19
N HIS A 41 9.30 -0.71 -8.13
CA HIS A 41 9.66 -2.08 -7.80
C HIS A 41 8.54 -3.09 -8.08
N GLY A 42 7.35 -2.62 -8.45
CA GLY A 42 6.20 -3.49 -8.70
C GLY A 42 5.70 -4.15 -7.43
N ARG A 43 5.52 -3.37 -6.36
CA ARG A 43 5.14 -3.82 -5.01
C ARG A 43 4.02 -2.97 -4.44
N PHE A 44 3.46 -3.38 -3.31
CA PHE A 44 2.65 -2.51 -2.48
C PHE A 44 3.30 -2.32 -1.11
N GLU A 45 3.35 -1.08 -0.65
CA GLU A 45 3.66 -0.75 0.75
C GLU A 45 2.39 -0.99 1.57
N GLN A 46 2.43 -1.93 2.52
CA GLN A 46 1.38 -2.12 3.50
C GLN A 46 1.53 -1.08 4.61
N VAL A 47 0.43 -0.38 4.91
CA VAL A 47 0.44 0.76 5.81
C VAL A 47 -0.73 0.69 6.78
N HIS A 48 -0.46 1.00 8.05
CA HIS A 48 -1.48 0.98 9.08
C HIS A 48 -2.49 2.14 8.88
N PRO A 49 -3.81 1.85 8.80
CA PRO A 49 -4.82 2.81 8.32
C PRO A 49 -5.03 4.01 9.23
N LYS A 50 -4.77 3.88 10.54
CA LYS A 50 -5.04 4.94 11.53
C LYS A 50 -3.83 5.82 11.80
N THR A 51 -2.63 5.24 11.75
CA THR A 51 -1.38 5.92 12.10
C THR A 51 -0.60 6.34 10.87
N GLY A 52 -0.86 5.72 9.71
CA GLY A 52 -0.07 5.93 8.52
C GLY A 52 1.28 5.23 8.54
N LYS A 53 1.60 4.47 9.60
CA LYS A 53 2.91 3.82 9.73
C LYS A 53 3.09 2.71 8.72
N HIS A 54 4.22 2.71 8.05
CA HIS A 54 4.64 1.60 7.19
C HIS A 54 4.78 0.31 8.01
N GLN A 55 4.32 -0.81 7.45
CA GLN A 55 4.30 -2.13 8.10
C GLN A 55 5.06 -3.20 7.31
N GLY A 56 5.60 -2.84 6.14
CA GLY A 56 6.30 -3.76 5.24
C GLY A 56 5.70 -3.74 3.84
N GLU A 57 6.32 -4.48 2.95
CA GLU A 57 5.93 -4.56 1.55
C GLU A 57 5.30 -5.93 1.24
N VAL A 58 4.42 -5.95 0.24
CA VAL A 58 3.93 -7.17 -0.39
C VAL A 58 4.21 -7.16 -1.89
N ASP A 59 4.48 -8.33 -2.46
CA ASP A 59 4.61 -8.49 -3.91
C ASP A 59 3.25 -8.43 -4.63
N MET A 60 3.27 -8.50 -5.97
CA MET A 60 2.03 -8.52 -6.78
C MET A 60 1.16 -9.77 -6.58
N GLY A 61 1.64 -10.77 -5.84
CA GLY A 61 0.87 -11.92 -5.38
C GLY A 61 0.29 -11.74 -3.97
N MET A 62 0.39 -10.54 -3.39
CA MET A 62 0.04 -10.22 -1.99
C MET A 62 0.81 -11.05 -0.97
N ARG A 63 2.02 -11.50 -1.32
CA ARG A 63 2.90 -12.22 -0.39
C ARG A 63 3.81 -11.22 0.32
N PRO A 64 3.94 -11.29 1.66
CA PRO A 64 4.86 -10.44 2.40
C PRO A 64 6.30 -10.59 1.89
N ILE A 65 7.04 -9.48 1.89
CA ILE A 65 8.46 -9.46 1.59
C ILE A 65 9.21 -9.32 2.91
N ASP A 66 10.06 -10.30 3.22
CA ASP A 66 10.82 -10.30 4.47
C ASP A 66 11.77 -9.11 4.55
N ASN A 67 11.94 -8.56 5.76
CA ASN A 67 12.85 -7.46 6.06
C ASN A 67 12.58 -6.15 5.27
N SER A 68 11.34 -5.95 4.81
CA SER A 68 10.93 -4.75 4.06
C SER A 68 10.47 -3.58 4.93
N ILE A 69 10.37 -3.74 6.25
CA ILE A 69 9.90 -2.67 7.14
C ILE A 69 10.94 -1.54 7.19
N ASP A 70 10.59 -0.41 6.58
CA ASP A 70 11.28 0.85 6.81
C ASP A 70 11.06 1.37 8.24
N LYS A 71 12.14 1.48 9.02
CA LYS A 71 12.14 2.02 10.38
C LYS A 71 12.35 3.53 10.44
N SER A 72 12.72 4.16 9.32
CA SER A 72 12.95 5.61 9.24
C SER A 72 11.64 6.40 9.17
N GLY A 73 10.55 5.78 8.71
CA GLY A 73 9.25 6.42 8.51
C GLY A 73 9.13 7.16 7.17
N SER A 74 10.13 7.04 6.29
CA SER A 74 10.09 7.61 4.93
C SER A 74 8.90 7.11 4.13
N HIS A 75 8.44 5.87 4.40
CA HIS A 75 7.30 5.25 3.71
C HIS A 75 5.97 5.40 4.45
N ASP A 76 5.90 6.21 5.51
CA ASP A 76 4.64 6.48 6.18
C ASP A 76 3.69 7.30 5.29
N LEU A 77 2.40 6.97 5.33
CA LEU A 77 1.36 7.74 4.66
C LEU A 77 0.74 8.77 5.60
N LYS A 78 0.45 9.95 5.06
CA LYS A 78 -0.47 10.89 5.69
C LYS A 78 -1.88 10.32 5.59
N VAL A 79 -2.51 10.10 6.75
CA VAL A 79 -3.87 9.52 6.85
C VAL A 79 -4.93 10.51 7.30
N LYS A 80 -4.53 11.70 7.78
CA LYS A 80 -5.41 12.79 8.17
C LYS A 80 -5.16 13.99 7.28
#